data_AF-A0A816ICH0-F1
#
_entry.id   AF-A0A816ICH0-F1
#
_cell.length_a   1.000
_cell.length_b   1.000
_cell.length_c   1.000
_cell.angle_alpha   90.00
_cell.angle_beta   90.00
_cell.angle_gamma   90.00
#
_symmetry.space_group_name_H-M   'P 1'
#
loop_
_entity.id
_entity.type
_entity.pdbx_description
1 polymer ?
#
loop_
_entity_poly.entity_id
_entity_poly.type
_entity_poly.pdbx_seq_one_letter_code
_entity_poly.pdbx_strand_id
1 'polypeptide(L)' 'MTEEEEDLISRMYKLVGDRWELIAGRIPGRTPEEIERYWLMKHGVVFANRPRDFVRR' A
#
# COMPACT_ATOMS: atom_id res chain seq x y z
N MET A 1 6.86 -10.55 0.46
CA MET A 1 7.31 -9.28 1.01
C MET A 1 8.53 -9.59 1.87
N THR A 2 9.70 -9.03 1.53
CA THR A 2 10.91 -9.10 2.38
C THR A 2 10.86 -7.99 3.43
N GLU A 3 11.58 -8.13 4.55
CA GLU A 3 11.59 -7.11 5.62
C GLU A 3 11.92 -5.69 5.10
N GLU A 4 12.80 -5.59 4.11
CA GLU A 4 13.17 -4.34 3.44
C GLU A 4 11.99 -3.73 2.67
N GLU A 5 11.25 -4.54 1.91
CA GLU A 5 10.03 -4.12 1.22
C GLU A 5 8.97 -3.69 2.24
N GLU A 6 8.82 -4.42 3.35
CA GLU A 6 7.85 -4.11 4.41
C GLU A 6 8.13 -2.76 5.09
N ASP A 7 9.40 -2.51 5.45
CA ASP A 7 9.81 -1.24 6.06
C ASP A 7 9.61 -0.07 5.08
N LEU A 8 9.93 -0.27 3.81
CA LEU A 8 9.69 0.74 2.77
C LEU A 8 8.20 1.02 2.59
N ILE A 9 7.35 -0.01 2.52
CA ILE A 9 5.88 0.13 2.45
C ILE A 9 5.37 0.89 3.68
N SER A 10 5.82 0.53 4.88
CA SER A 10 5.41 1.17 6.14
C SER A 10 5.78 2.66 6.18
N ARG A 11 7.02 3.00 5.82
CA ARG A 11 7.49 4.39 5.75
C ARG A 11 6.74 5.19 4.69
N MET A 12 6.55 4.62 3.51
CA MET A 12 5.86 5.29 2.42
C MET A 12 4.36 5.48 2.74
N TYR A 13 3.70 4.48 3.31
CA TYR A 13 2.30 4.59 3.71
C TYR A 13 2.08 5.70 4.76
N LYS A 14 3.02 5.87 5.71
CA LYS A 14 2.98 7.01 6.65
C LYS A 14 3.11 8.37 5.95
N LEU A 15 3.80 8.45 4.83
CA LEU A 15 4.02 9.68 4.07
C LEU A 15 2.89 9.98 3.07
N VAL A 16 2.43 8.96 2.35
CA VAL A 16 1.54 9.13 1.19
C VAL A 16 0.17 8.47 1.35
N GLY A 17 -0.05 7.67 2.39
CA GLY A 17 -1.29 6.91 2.58
C GLY A 17 -1.35 5.69 1.65
N ASP A 18 -2.56 5.36 1.21
CA ASP A 18 -2.91 4.24 0.31
C ASP A 18 -2.63 4.54 -1.17
N ARG A 19 -1.68 5.43 -1.47
CA ARG A 19 -1.25 5.71 -2.85
C ARG A 19 -0.34 4.60 -3.35
N TRP A 20 -0.88 3.40 -3.51
CA TRP A 20 -0.15 2.17 -3.82
C TRP A 20 0.68 2.26 -5.09
N GLU A 21 0.21 2.98 -6.12
CA GLU A 21 1.00 3.22 -7.34
C GLU A 21 2.33 3.95 -7.05
N LEU A 22 2.31 4.95 -6.16
CA LEU A 22 3.53 5.67 -5.76
C LEU A 22 4.46 4.80 -4.92
N ILE A 23 3.89 3.91 -4.11
CA ILE A 23 4.67 2.99 -3.26
C ILE A 23 5.32 1.90 -4.12
N ALA A 24 4.55 1.28 -5.03
CA ALA A 24 5.03 0.26 -5.98
C ALA A 24 6.11 0.80 -6.91
N GLY A 25 6.01 2.07 -7.33
CA GLY A 25 7.06 2.73 -8.12
C GLY A 25 8.43 2.80 -7.41
N ARG A 26 8.51 2.50 -6.11
CA ARG A 26 9.76 2.41 -5.34
C ARG A 26 10.22 0.99 -5.03
N ILE A 27 9.43 -0.02 -5.40
CA ILE A 27 9.74 -1.44 -5.12
C ILE A 27 9.76 -2.20 -6.45
N PRO A 28 10.95 -2.37 -7.06
CA PRO A 28 11.07 -3.06 -8.34
C PRO A 28 10.47 -4.46 -8.29
N GLY A 29 9.64 -4.80 -9.28
CA GLY A 29 9.01 -6.12 -9.37
C GLY A 29 7.79 -6.32 -8.46
N ARG A 30 7.32 -5.27 -7.77
CA ARG A 30 6.03 -5.30 -7.07
C ARG A 30 4.98 -4.49 -7.79
N THR A 31 3.77 -5.03 -7.82
CA THR A 31 2.61 -4.27 -8.30
C THR A 31 1.90 -3.55 -7.15
N PRO A 32 1.18 -2.46 -7.44
CA PRO A 32 0.36 -1.76 -6.44
C PRO A 32 -0.62 -2.70 -5.72
N GLU A 33 -1.25 -3.63 -6.45
CA GLU A 33 -2.25 -4.57 -5.94
C GLU A 33 -1.63 -5.59 -4.98
N GLU A 34 -0.40 -6.04 -5.24
CA GLU A 34 0.33 -6.94 -4.34
C GLU A 34 0.66 -6.25 -3.01
N ILE A 35 1.08 -4.99 -3.07
CA ILE A 35 1.40 -4.19 -1.89
C ILE A 35 0.14 -3.89 -1.07
N GLU A 36 -0.94 -3.49 -1.74
CA GLU A 36 -2.24 -3.27 -1.11
C GLU A 36 -2.72 -4.54 -0.40
N ARG A 37 -2.71 -5.68 -1.09
CA ARG A 37 -3.12 -6.97 -0.52
C ARG A 37 -2.29 -7.34 0.69
N TYR A 38 -0.98 -7.17 0.59
CA TYR A 38 -0.06 -7.42 1.69
C TYR A 38 -0.38 -6.54 2.90
N TRP A 39 -0.62 -5.25 2.70
CA TRP A 39 -0.95 -4.32 3.76
C TRP A 39 -2.28 -4.68 4.44
N LEU A 40 -3.32 -4.97 3.66
CA LEU A 40 -4.64 -5.37 4.16
C LEU A 40 -4.57 -6.66 4.98
N MET A 41 -3.81 -7.66 4.50
CA MET A 41 -3.59 -8.92 5.20
C MET A 41 -2.84 -8.71 6.52
N LYS A 42 -1.78 -7.90 6.53
CA LYS A 42 -0.95 -7.66 7.71
C LYS A 42 -1.66 -6.85 8.79
N HIS A 43 -2.46 -5.86 8.40
CA HIS A 43 -3.14 -4.96 9.33
C HIS A 43 -4.57 -5.40 9.66
N GLY A 44 -5.00 -6.56 9.16
CA GLY A 44 -6.34 -7.12 9.44
C GLY A 44 -7.48 -6.19 9.03
N VAL A 45 -7.22 -5.25 8.10
CA VAL A 45 -8.18 -4.24 7.66
C VAL A 45 -9.07 -4.86 6.61
N VAL A 46 -9.85 -5.87 7.01
CA VAL A 46 -10.95 -6.38 6.20
C VAL A 46 -12.03 -5.29 6.25
N PHE A 47 -11.93 -4.33 5.34
CA PHE A 47 -12.92 -3.29 5.05
C PHE A 47 -13.29 -2.35 6.21
N ALA A 48 -12.33 -1.84 6.99
CA ALA A 48 -12.61 -0.67 7.83
C ALA A 48 -12.71 0.59 6.95
N ASN A 49 -13.89 0.77 6.33
CA ASN A 49 -14.46 2.02 5.84
C ASN A 49 -13.46 3.09 5.33
N ARG A 50 -12.98 2.95 4.09
CA ARG A 50 -12.63 4.14 3.31
C ARG A 50 -13.73 4.40 2.28
N PRO A 51 -14.43 5.55 2.35
CA PRO A 51 -15.19 6.04 1.22
C PRO A 51 -14.23 6.11 0.03
N ARG A 52 -14.67 5.58 -1.12
CA ARG A 52 -13.93 5.64 -2.39
C ARG A 52 -13.93 7.07 -2.94
N ASP A 53 -13.41 8.04 -2.21
CA ASP A 53 -13.30 9.43 -2.66
C ASP A 53 -11.91 9.70 -3.23
N PHE A 54 -11.44 8.86 -4.14
CA PHE A 54 -10.30 9.19 -5.03
C PHE A 54 -10.43 8.51 -6.40
N VAL A 55 -11.66 8.32 -6.86
CA VAL A 55 -11.91 8.20 -8.30
C VAL A 55 -11.79 9.61 -8.88
N ARG A 56 -10.74 9.84 -9.68
CA ARG A 56 -10.44 11.03 -10.52
C ARG A 56 -9.63 12.15 -9.85
N ARG A 57 -8.35 12.19 -10.17
CA ARG A 57 -7.74 13.36 -10.81
C ARG A 57 -6.77 12.92 -11.88
#